data_AF-A0A2K1QDA4-F1
#
_entry.id   AF-A0A2K1QDA4-F1
#
_cell.length_a   1.000
_cell.length_b   1.000
_cell.length_c   1.000
_cell.angle_alpha   90.00
_cell.angle_beta   90.00
_cell.angle_gamma   90.00
#
_symmetry.space_group_name_H-M   'P 1'
#
loop_
_entity.id
_entity.type
_entity.pdbx_description
1 polymer ?
#
loop_
_entity_poly.entity_id
_entity_poly.type
_entity_poly.pdbx_seq_one_letter_code
_entity_poly.pdbx_strand_id
1 'polypeptide(L)'
;MIKKDGITMAALSFSCILFQRKKDDISEKSTLKKIQYALIENIDWENGYYPSKLKYKLKDAIKEGRLPKFDRLQDNFNGMGITIHNTWATHITLKSLHIESDRYRARVHYKIQDHFGLDSEDIHNILFSNFRLFRIWFVLQRYHRFGFKPFMTNMDADIEITGERNESK
;
A
#
# COMPACT_ATOMS: atom_id res chain seq x y z
N MET A 1 2.58 6.57 -35.60
CA MET A 1 3.51 6.71 -34.45
C MET A 1 2.92 7.76 -33.52
N ILE A 2 2.10 7.37 -32.54
CA ILE A 2 1.40 8.29 -31.63
C ILE A 2 1.94 8.02 -30.23
N LYS A 3 2.67 8.98 -29.67
CA LYS A 3 3.08 9.02 -28.26
C LYS A 3 1.82 9.02 -27.39
N LYS A 4 1.66 8.00 -26.55
CA LYS A 4 0.66 7.94 -25.47
C LYS A 4 1.39 8.12 -24.14
N ASP A 5 1.79 9.36 -23.85
CA ASP A 5 2.24 9.74 -22.51
C ASP A 5 1.28 10.83 -22.01
N GLY A 6 0.54 10.54 -20.94
CA GLY A 6 -0.32 11.53 -20.31
C GLY A 6 -1.47 10.96 -19.49
N ILE A 7 -1.18 10.12 -18.49
CA ILE A 7 -2.07 10.06 -17.32
C ILE A 7 -1.63 11.23 -16.43
N THR A 8 -2.54 12.17 -16.22
CA THR A 8 -2.31 13.45 -15.55
C THR A 8 -1.93 13.26 -14.08
N MET A 9 -0.95 14.05 -13.62
CA MET A 9 -0.41 14.12 -12.25
C MET A 9 -1.46 14.17 -11.12
N ALA A 10 -2.69 14.61 -11.43
CA ALA A 10 -3.80 14.69 -10.49
C ALA A 10 -4.22 13.33 -9.93
N ALA A 11 -4.26 12.26 -10.74
CA ALA A 11 -4.65 10.94 -10.25
C ALA A 11 -3.62 10.36 -9.26
N LEU A 12 -2.32 10.56 -9.55
CA LEU A 12 -1.22 10.17 -8.65
C LEU A 12 -1.26 10.94 -7.33
N SER A 13 -1.52 12.26 -7.37
CA SER A 13 -1.54 13.08 -6.15
C SER A 13 -2.68 12.67 -5.21
N PHE A 14 -3.86 12.33 -5.74
CA PHE A 14 -5.00 11.90 -4.90
C PHE A 14 -4.74 10.55 -4.21
N SER A 15 -4.17 9.56 -4.92
CA SER A 15 -3.80 8.28 -4.30
C SER A 15 -2.73 8.43 -3.22
N CYS A 16 -1.75 9.30 -3.44
CA CYS A 16 -0.72 9.62 -2.44
C CYS A 16 -1.33 10.29 -1.19
N ILE A 17 -2.24 11.25 -1.38
CA ILE A 17 -2.96 11.93 -0.28
C ILE A 17 -3.80 10.94 0.53
N LEU A 18 -4.42 9.95 -0.11
CA LEU A 18 -5.22 8.93 0.58
C LEU A 18 -4.35 7.93 1.35
N PHE A 19 -3.20 7.53 0.80
CA PHE A 19 -2.23 6.75 1.53
C PHE A 19 -1.75 7.50 2.79
N GLN A 20 -1.47 8.80 2.65
CA GLN A 20 -1.14 9.65 3.79
C GLN A 20 -2.28 9.71 4.82
N ARG A 21 -3.54 9.86 4.40
CA ARG A 21 -4.71 9.82 5.31
C ARG A 21 -4.91 8.47 6.00
N LYS A 22 -4.58 7.35 5.35
CA LYS A 22 -4.61 6.01 5.98
C LYS A 22 -3.47 5.79 6.97
N LYS A 23 -2.40 6.59 6.93
CA LYS A 23 -1.38 6.61 8.00
C LYS A 23 -1.99 6.94 9.36
N ASP A 24 -3.06 7.74 9.38
CA ASP A 24 -3.73 8.16 10.61
C ASP A 24 -4.74 7.10 11.12
N ASP A 25 -5.16 6.15 10.27
CA ASP A 25 -6.04 5.02 10.65
C ASP A 25 -5.20 3.79 11.06
N ILE A 26 -4.50 3.93 12.19
CA ILE A 26 -3.51 2.97 12.70
C ILE A 26 -4.19 1.77 13.37
N SER A 27 -4.89 0.94 12.58
CA SER A 27 -5.40 -0.33 13.09
C SER A 27 -4.25 -1.21 13.59
N GLU A 28 -4.44 -1.92 14.72
CA GLU A 28 -3.43 -2.78 15.38
C GLU A 28 -2.80 -3.82 14.45
N LYS A 29 -3.50 -4.19 13.39
CA LYS A 29 -3.06 -5.21 12.42
C LYS A 29 -2.26 -4.64 11.24
N SER A 30 -2.00 -3.33 11.20
CA SER A 30 -1.27 -2.72 10.08
C SER A 30 0.18 -3.19 10.02
N THR A 31 0.72 -3.30 8.80
CA THR A 31 2.12 -3.66 8.57
C THR A 31 3.08 -2.68 9.27
N LEU A 32 2.72 -1.39 9.34
CA LEU A 32 3.52 -0.36 9.98
C LEU A 32 3.68 -0.61 11.49
N LYS A 33 2.59 -0.92 12.20
CA LYS A 33 2.63 -1.28 13.63
C LYS A 33 3.45 -2.56 13.87
N LYS A 34 3.27 -3.58 13.01
CA LYS A 34 4.06 -4.82 13.09
C LYS A 34 5.56 -4.57 12.92
N ILE A 35 5.94 -3.70 11.98
CA ILE A 35 7.33 -3.26 11.82
C ILE A 35 7.83 -2.53 13.06
N GLN A 36 7.04 -1.59 13.62
CA GLN A 36 7.38 -0.88 14.86
C GLN A 36 7.62 -1.83 16.03
N TYR A 37 6.72 -2.79 16.27
CA TYR A 37 6.92 -3.79 17.32
C TYR A 37 8.16 -4.65 17.09
N ALA A 38 8.38 -5.11 15.86
CA ALA A 38 9.57 -5.89 15.52
C ALA A 38 10.88 -5.09 15.68
N LEU A 39 10.85 -3.78 15.48
CA LEU A 39 11.99 -2.90 15.77
C LEU A 39 12.22 -2.82 17.29
N ILE A 40 11.21 -2.41 18.06
CA ILE A 40 11.33 -2.22 19.52
C ILE A 40 11.83 -3.49 20.22
N GLU A 41 11.28 -4.65 19.84
CA GLU A 41 11.63 -5.95 20.46
C GLU A 41 13.03 -6.46 20.13
N ASN A 42 13.60 -6.07 18.99
CA ASN A 42 14.81 -6.72 18.45
C ASN A 42 15.99 -5.77 18.26
N ILE A 43 15.83 -4.46 18.52
CA ILE A 43 16.95 -3.53 18.62
C ILE A 43 17.83 -3.96 19.81
N ASP A 44 19.13 -4.04 19.58
CA ASP A 44 20.12 -4.11 20.65
C ASP A 44 20.31 -2.68 21.18
N TRP A 45 19.54 -2.35 22.21
CA TRP A 45 19.51 -1.01 22.80
C TRP A 45 20.82 -0.64 23.50
N GLU A 46 21.55 -1.63 24.03
CA GLU A 46 22.83 -1.40 24.71
C GLU A 46 23.93 -1.01 23.71
N ASN A 47 23.92 -1.64 22.53
CA ASN A 47 24.93 -1.38 21.50
C ASN A 47 24.44 -0.43 20.38
N GLY A 48 23.19 0.00 20.40
CA GLY A 48 22.62 0.98 19.46
C GLY A 48 22.47 0.48 18.02
N TYR A 49 22.25 -0.81 17.79
CA TYR A 49 22.07 -1.35 16.43
C TYR A 49 20.99 -2.43 16.32
N TYR A 50 20.49 -2.65 15.10
CA TYR A 50 19.60 -3.78 14.81
C TYR A 50 20.42 -4.98 14.30
N PRO A 51 20.45 -6.13 15.01
CA PRO A 51 21.28 -7.25 14.62
C PRO A 51 20.92 -7.82 13.24
N SER A 52 21.91 -7.94 12.35
CA SER A 52 21.67 -8.48 11.00
C SER A 52 21.10 -9.91 11.01
N LYS A 53 21.43 -10.70 12.04
CA LYS A 53 20.87 -12.04 12.26
C LYS A 53 19.35 -12.04 12.48
N LEU A 54 18.76 -10.93 12.94
CA LEU A 54 17.33 -10.79 13.21
C LEU A 54 16.55 -10.17 12.05
N LYS A 55 17.18 -9.89 10.89
CA LYS A 55 16.49 -9.33 9.70
C LYS A 55 15.24 -10.12 9.29
N TYR A 56 15.19 -11.42 9.55
CA TYR A 56 14.02 -12.25 9.26
C TYR A 56 12.79 -11.85 10.09
N LYS A 57 12.96 -11.33 11.32
CA LYS A 57 11.86 -10.85 12.18
C LYS A 57 11.08 -9.71 11.53
N LEU A 58 11.77 -8.79 10.86
CA LEU A 58 11.12 -7.74 10.07
C LEU A 58 10.35 -8.31 8.87
N LYS A 59 10.88 -9.34 8.22
CA LYS A 59 10.17 -10.02 7.11
C LYS A 59 8.92 -10.74 7.62
N ASP A 60 9.00 -11.41 8.76
CA ASP A 60 7.87 -12.11 9.38
C ASP A 60 6.80 -11.11 9.84
N ALA A 61 7.20 -9.99 10.45
CA ALA A 61 6.31 -8.89 10.80
C ALA A 61 5.55 -8.34 9.58
N ILE A 62 6.21 -8.24 8.42
CA ILE A 62 5.56 -7.82 7.17
C ILE A 62 4.57 -8.88 6.67
N LYS A 63 4.91 -10.17 6.76
CA LYS A 63 4.04 -11.27 6.32
C LYS A 63 2.80 -11.42 7.20
N GLU A 64 2.95 -11.23 8.51
CA GLU A 64 1.85 -11.30 9.48
C GLU A 64 0.98 -10.04 9.49
N GLY A 65 1.54 -8.91 9.07
CA GLY A 65 0.83 -7.65 8.99
C GLY A 65 -0.18 -7.63 7.85
N ARG A 66 -1.31 -6.96 8.06
CA ARG A 66 -2.23 -6.64 6.97
C ARG A 66 -1.55 -5.58 6.10
N LEU A 67 -1.23 -5.94 4.85
CA LEU A 67 -0.76 -5.00 3.85
C LEU A 67 -1.82 -3.89 3.64
N PRO A 68 -1.42 -2.66 3.32
CA PRO A 68 -2.37 -1.61 2.93
C PRO A 68 -3.16 -2.11 1.72
N LYS A 69 -4.40 -2.52 1.96
CA LYS A 69 -5.37 -2.83 0.91
C LYS A 69 -6.38 -1.70 0.87
N PHE A 70 -6.72 -1.30 -0.34
CA PHE A 70 -7.77 -0.31 -0.60
C PHE A 70 -9.12 -1.01 -0.83
N ASP A 71 -9.32 -2.15 -0.17
CA ASP A 71 -10.45 -3.08 -0.36
C ASP A 71 -11.64 -2.83 0.59
N ARG A 72 -11.60 -1.77 1.40
CA ARG A 72 -12.66 -1.51 2.38
C ARG A 72 -13.90 -0.93 1.69
N LEU A 73 -15.03 -1.62 1.84
CA LEU A 73 -16.36 -1.19 1.36
C LEU A 73 -16.79 0.21 1.84
N GLN A 74 -16.26 0.69 2.97
CA GLN A 74 -16.53 2.05 3.48
C GLN A 74 -15.80 3.14 2.66
N ASP A 75 -14.82 2.78 1.82
CA ASP A 75 -14.13 3.68 0.87
C ASP A 75 -14.91 3.81 -0.47
N ASN A 76 -16.01 3.06 -0.66
CA ASN A 76 -16.73 2.95 -1.94
C ASN A 76 -17.78 4.05 -2.22
N PHE A 77 -18.05 4.96 -1.29
CA PHE A 77 -19.12 5.95 -1.48
C PHE A 77 -18.73 7.19 -2.31
N ASN A 78 -17.45 7.31 -2.70
CA ASN A 78 -16.95 8.47 -3.46
C ASN A 78 -16.35 8.08 -4.84
N GLY A 79 -16.60 6.86 -5.32
CA GLY A 79 -16.07 6.38 -6.61
C GLY A 79 -14.59 5.95 -6.59
N MET A 80 -13.95 5.88 -5.41
CA MET A 80 -12.50 5.65 -5.25
C MET A 80 -12.10 4.24 -4.83
N GLY A 81 -12.95 3.46 -4.16
CA GLY A 81 -12.64 2.03 -3.90
C GLY A 81 -12.82 1.11 -5.11
N ILE A 82 -13.11 1.69 -6.28
CA ILE A 82 -13.39 0.95 -7.51
C ILE A 82 -12.18 0.83 -8.44
N THR A 83 -11.05 1.50 -8.14
CA THR A 83 -9.83 1.44 -8.97
C THR A 83 -8.66 0.70 -8.32
N ILE A 84 -8.83 0.13 -7.13
CA ILE A 84 -7.74 -0.54 -6.41
C ILE A 84 -8.24 -1.86 -5.86
N HIS A 85 -8.56 -2.78 -6.77
CA HIS A 85 -9.19 -4.05 -6.43
C HIS A 85 -8.16 -5.14 -6.13
N ASN A 86 -6.94 -5.03 -6.68
CA ASN A 86 -5.88 -6.00 -6.49
C ASN A 86 -4.53 -5.29 -6.51
N THR A 87 -4.02 -4.99 -5.31
CA THR A 87 -2.62 -4.60 -5.16
C THR A 87 -1.74 -5.73 -5.70
N TRP A 88 -1.28 -5.55 -6.93
CA TRP A 88 -0.51 -6.53 -7.67
C TRP A 88 0.85 -6.76 -7.00
N ALA A 89 1.46 -5.67 -6.53
CA ALA A 89 2.72 -5.74 -5.82
C ALA A 89 2.81 -4.64 -4.76
N THR A 90 3.27 -5.03 -3.57
CA THR A 90 3.69 -4.11 -2.52
C THR A 90 5.14 -4.39 -2.18
N HIS A 91 5.98 -3.37 -2.29
CA HIS A 91 7.36 -3.40 -1.85
C HIS A 91 7.52 -2.47 -0.65
N ILE A 92 8.04 -3.01 0.45
CA ILE A 92 8.28 -2.27 1.69
C ILE A 92 9.78 -2.26 1.94
N THR A 93 10.34 -1.07 2.09
CA THR A 93 11.78 -0.87 2.32
C THR A 93 11.99 -0.08 3.61
N LEU A 94 12.74 -0.63 4.56
CA LEU A 94 13.32 0.15 5.65
C LEU A 94 14.52 0.94 5.10
N LYS A 95 14.31 2.21 4.73
CA LYS A 95 15.32 3.09 4.12
C LYS A 95 16.41 3.48 5.10
N SER A 96 16.04 3.75 6.35
CA SER A 96 16.97 4.11 7.41
C SER A 96 16.44 3.70 8.77
N LEU A 97 17.36 3.38 9.68
CA LEU A 97 17.10 3.17 11.10
C LEU A 97 18.22 3.86 11.86
N HIS A 98 17.87 4.88 12.63
CA HIS A 98 18.76 5.57 13.55
C HIS A 98 18.33 5.22 14.97
N ILE A 99 19.28 4.81 15.80
CA ILE A 99 19.04 4.41 17.19
C ILE A 99 19.96 5.27 18.04
N GLU A 100 19.39 5.95 19.02
CA GLU A 100 20.12 6.83 19.92
C GLU A 100 19.54 6.68 21.33
N SER A 101 20.39 6.26 22.27
CA SER A 101 19.98 5.94 23.64
C SER A 101 18.79 4.96 23.64
N ASP A 102 17.67 5.35 24.25
CA ASP A 102 16.45 4.55 24.33
C ASP A 102 15.41 4.91 23.26
N ARG A 103 15.82 5.56 22.16
CA ARG A 103 14.92 5.99 21.08
C ARG A 103 15.40 5.50 19.72
N TYR A 104 14.45 5.30 18.82
CA TYR A 104 14.77 5.07 17.41
C TYR A 104 13.93 5.96 16.49
N ARG A 105 14.49 6.22 15.31
CA ARG A 105 13.82 6.87 14.19
C ARG A 105 14.08 6.04 12.94
N ALA A 106 13.00 5.55 12.33
CA ALA A 106 13.07 4.78 11.10
C ALA A 106 12.26 5.43 9.98
N ARG A 107 12.75 5.26 8.74
CA ARG A 107 12.00 5.63 7.53
C ARG A 107 11.63 4.37 6.77
N VAL A 108 10.34 4.12 6.65
CA VAL A 108 9.76 2.99 5.91
C VAL A 108 9.13 3.53 4.63
N HIS A 109 9.61 3.04 3.51
CA HIS A 109 9.10 3.37 2.19
C HIS A 109 8.17 2.28 1.70
N TYR A 110 6.98 2.67 1.25
CA TYR A 110 6.02 1.81 0.60
C TYR A 110 5.99 2.17 -0.88
N LYS A 111 6.13 1.15 -1.73
CA LYS A 111 5.88 1.21 -3.16
C LYS A 111 4.81 0.20 -3.51
N ILE A 112 3.69 0.70 -4.01
CA ILE A 112 2.49 -0.08 -4.28
C ILE A 112 2.18 0.06 -5.78
N GLN A 113 1.98 -1.08 -6.43
CA GLN A 113 1.47 -1.13 -7.78
C GLN A 113 0.11 -1.80 -7.77
N ASP A 114 -0.86 -1.15 -8.38
CA ASP A 114 -2.19 -1.68 -8.63
C ASP A 114 -2.43 -1.80 -10.13
N HIS A 115 -3.11 -2.86 -10.54
CA HIS A 115 -3.53 -3.08 -11.91
C HIS A 115 -5.04 -2.93 -11.97
N PHE A 116 -5.51 -1.84 -12.59
CA PHE A 116 -6.93 -1.60 -12.78
C PHE A 116 -7.45 -2.36 -14.01
N GLY A 117 -7.74 -3.63 -13.81
CA GLY A 117 -8.37 -4.53 -14.77
C GLY A 117 -9.64 -5.16 -14.21
N LEU A 118 -10.66 -5.32 -15.05
CA LEU A 118 -11.88 -6.04 -14.69
C LEU A 118 -11.84 -7.45 -15.26
N ASP A 119 -12.17 -8.42 -14.42
CA ASP A 119 -12.42 -9.78 -14.85
C ASP A 119 -13.91 -10.11 -15.04
N SER A 120 -14.18 -11.31 -15.54
CA SER A 120 -15.55 -11.75 -15.81
C SER A 120 -16.35 -11.95 -14.53
N GLU A 121 -15.70 -12.26 -13.41
CA GLU A 121 -16.34 -12.42 -12.11
C GLU A 121 -16.72 -11.06 -11.53
N ASP A 122 -15.90 -10.03 -11.76
CA ASP A 122 -16.14 -8.64 -11.30
C ASP A 122 -17.46 -8.06 -11.84
N ILE A 123 -17.89 -8.41 -13.06
CA ILE A 123 -19.17 -7.94 -13.61
C ILE A 123 -20.40 -8.49 -12.87
N HIS A 124 -20.28 -9.65 -12.24
CA HIS A 124 -21.39 -10.24 -11.48
C HIS A 124 -21.60 -9.55 -10.13
N ASN A 125 -20.67 -8.69 -9.71
CA ASN A 125 -20.81 -7.90 -8.50
C ASN A 125 -21.77 -6.72 -8.73
N ILE A 126 -22.73 -6.56 -7.81
CA ILE A 126 -23.81 -5.58 -7.85
C ILE A 126 -23.28 -4.14 -7.92
N LEU A 127 -22.11 -3.85 -7.36
CA LEU A 127 -21.50 -2.53 -7.45
C LEU A 127 -21.05 -2.24 -8.89
N PHE A 128 -20.30 -3.14 -9.51
CA PHE A 128 -19.73 -2.93 -10.84
C PHE A 128 -20.75 -2.95 -11.97
N SER A 129 -21.77 -3.79 -11.86
CA SER A 129 -22.87 -3.87 -12.84
C SER A 129 -23.77 -2.62 -12.85
N ASN A 130 -23.91 -1.93 -11.71
CA ASN A 130 -24.76 -0.75 -11.59
C ASN A 130 -24.09 0.54 -12.12
N PHE A 131 -22.76 0.64 -12.06
CA PHE A 131 -22.05 1.81 -12.58
C PHE A 131 -21.65 1.62 -14.05
N ARG A 132 -22.20 2.45 -14.94
CA ARG A 132 -21.99 2.34 -16.40
C ARG A 132 -20.51 2.42 -16.80
N LEU A 133 -19.70 3.15 -16.04
CA LEU A 133 -18.27 3.30 -16.27
C LEU A 133 -17.54 1.95 -16.30
N PHE A 134 -17.80 1.04 -15.34
CA PHE A 134 -17.13 -0.26 -15.28
C PHE A 134 -17.58 -1.20 -16.39
N ARG A 135 -18.86 -1.15 -16.79
CA ARG A 135 -19.33 -1.94 -17.94
C ARG A 135 -18.65 -1.50 -19.24
N ILE A 136 -18.55 -0.19 -19.47
CA ILE A 136 -17.84 0.35 -20.64
C ILE A 136 -16.36 -0.04 -20.58
N TRP A 137 -15.74 0.11 -19.41
CA TRP A 137 -14.33 -0.27 -19.21
C TRP A 137 -14.09 -1.76 -19.48
N PHE A 138 -14.94 -2.65 -18.97
CA PHE A 138 -14.85 -4.08 -19.23
C PHE A 138 -14.96 -4.41 -20.72
N VAL A 139 -15.91 -3.79 -21.44
CA VAL A 139 -16.04 -3.99 -22.89
C VAL A 139 -14.79 -3.51 -23.63
N LEU A 140 -14.23 -2.36 -23.26
CA LEU A 140 -12.99 -1.86 -23.85
C LEU A 140 -11.81 -2.81 -23.60
N GLN A 141 -11.75 -3.47 -22.45
CA GLN A 141 -10.68 -4.41 -22.13
C GLN A 141 -10.84 -5.78 -22.82
N ARG A 142 -12.06 -6.32 -22.85
CA ARG A 142 -12.32 -7.71 -23.27
C ARG A 142 -12.78 -7.86 -24.72
N TYR A 143 -13.29 -6.82 -25.36
CA TYR A 143 -13.66 -6.91 -26.77
C TYR A 143 -12.41 -6.97 -27.64
N HIS A 144 -12.28 -8.05 -28.42
CA HIS A 144 -11.07 -8.36 -29.20
C HIS A 144 -10.64 -7.23 -30.16
N ARG A 145 -11.56 -6.37 -30.60
CA ARG A 145 -11.22 -5.22 -31.47
C ARG A 145 -10.63 -4.03 -30.72
N PHE A 146 -10.83 -3.93 -29.40
CA PHE A 146 -10.34 -2.82 -28.59
C PHE A 146 -9.07 -3.21 -27.82
N GLY A 147 -9.12 -4.31 -27.04
CA GLY A 147 -7.95 -4.87 -26.36
C GLY A 147 -7.21 -3.91 -25.43
N PHE A 148 -7.92 -2.98 -24.76
CA PHE A 148 -7.28 -2.05 -23.83
C PHE A 148 -6.65 -2.81 -22.65
N LYS A 149 -5.39 -2.52 -22.34
CA LYS A 149 -4.68 -3.12 -21.21
C LYS A 149 -5.11 -2.48 -19.89
N PRO A 150 -5.05 -3.21 -18.76
CA PRO A 150 -5.24 -2.62 -17.43
C PRO A 150 -4.35 -1.39 -17.22
N PHE A 151 -4.90 -0.38 -16.56
CA PHE A 151 -4.10 0.78 -16.17
C PHE A 151 -3.25 0.41 -14.96
N MET A 152 -1.94 0.64 -15.04
CA MET A 152 -1.05 0.47 -13.90
C MET A 152 -0.97 1.78 -13.13
N THR A 153 -1.34 1.73 -11.86
CA THR A 153 -1.17 2.86 -10.95
C THR A 153 -0.03 2.53 -10.00
N ASN A 154 1.00 3.38 -9.97
CA ASN A 154 2.09 3.30 -9.01
C ASN A 154 1.85 4.35 -7.92
N MET A 155 1.97 3.94 -6.67
CA MET A 155 1.83 4.80 -5.49
C MET A 155 3.05 4.59 -4.61
N ASP A 156 3.68 5.69 -4.23
CA ASP A 156 4.85 5.68 -3.37
C ASP A 156 4.59 6.55 -2.14
N ALA A 157 5.13 6.14 -1.00
CA ALA A 157 5.04 6.90 0.22
C ALA A 157 6.19 6.62 1.18
N ASP A 158 6.72 7.69 1.76
CA ASP A 158 7.73 7.65 2.81
C ASP A 158 7.09 7.93 4.15
N ILE A 159 7.13 6.95 5.04
CA ILE A 159 6.62 7.04 6.39
C ILE A 159 7.78 7.06 7.36
N GLU A 160 7.86 8.13 8.14
CA GLU A 160 8.70 8.16 9.33
C GLU A 160 7.95 7.57 10.52
N ILE A 161 8.61 6.66 11.23
CA ILE A 161 8.19 6.07 12.49
C ILE A 161 9.25 6.34 13.56
N THR A 162 8.79 6.61 14.77
CA THR A 162 9.61 6.80 15.96
C THR A 162 9.07 5.91 17.06
N GLY A 163 9.95 5.49 17.97
CA GLY A 163 9.51 4.79 19.18
C GLY A 163 10.61 4.74 20.21
N GLU A 164 10.26 4.24 21.39
CA GLU A 164 11.13 4.23 22.56
C GLU A 164 11.24 2.81 23.14
N ARG A 165 12.34 2.51 23.84
CA ARG A 165 12.62 1.18 24.43
C ARG A 165 11.48 0.65 25.31
N ASN A 166 10.81 1.55 26.03
CA ASN A 166 9.74 1.22 26.98
C ASN A 166 8.35 1.57 26.45
N GLU A 167 8.18 1.77 25.15
CA GLU A 167 6.86 2.03 24.55
C GLU A 167 5.97 0.79 24.72
N SER A 168 4.89 0.92 25.50
CA SER A 168 3.97 -0.18 25.80
C SER A 168 3.25 -0.69 24.54
N LYS A 169 3.16 -2.01 24.41
CA LYS A 169 2.54 -2.73 23.28
C LYS A 169 1.06 -2.41 23.10
#